data_AF-A0A951CS26-F1
#
_entry.id   AF-A0A951CS26-F1
#
_cell.length_a   1.000
_cell.length_b   1.000
_cell.length_c   1.000
_cell.angle_alpha   90.00
_cell.angle_beta   90.00
_cell.angle_gamma   90.00
#
_symmetry.space_group_name_H-M   'P 1'
#
loop_
_entity.id
_entity.type
_entity.pdbx_description
1 polymer ?
#
loop_
_entity_poly.entity_id
_entity_poly.type
_entity_poly.pdbx_seq_one_letter_code
_entity_poly.pdbx_strand_id
1 'polypeptide(L)' 'MAERARPKGLLGIEELKALVAKGEIDTVVAGFTDHYGRLVGKRFDAELFVEDVASGGAHACDY' A
#
# COMPACT_ATOMS: atom_id res chain seq x y z
N MET A 1 -7.13 25.91 8.47
CA MET A 1 -6.59 24.55 8.68
C MET A 1 -5.26 24.49 7.95
N ALA A 2 -4.13 24.52 8.67
CA ALA A 2 -2.82 24.56 8.04
C ALA A 2 -2.48 23.21 7.39
N GLU A 3 -2.15 23.23 6.10
CA GLU A 3 -1.65 22.07 5.36
C GLU A 3 -0.33 21.62 5.98
N ARG A 4 -0.34 20.43 6.58
CA ARG A 4 0.85 19.85 7.19
C ARG A 4 1.65 19.18 6.08
N ALA A 5 2.87 19.65 5.85
CA ALA A 5 3.74 19.11 4.81
C ALA A 5 3.89 17.59 4.98
N ARG A 6 3.67 16.84 3.90
CA ARG A 6 3.75 15.38 3.89
C ARG A 6 5.18 14.94 4.25
N PRO A 7 5.37 14.01 5.20
CA PRO A 7 6.69 13.53 5.55
C PRO A 7 7.33 12.81 4.36
N LYS A 8 8.66 12.94 4.24
CA LYS A 8 9.43 12.30 3.16
C LYS A 8 9.21 10.79 3.18
N GLY A 9 9.05 10.21 2.00
CA GLY A 9 8.85 8.76 1.83
C GLY A 9 7.39 8.29 1.87
N LEU A 10 6.42 9.17 2.11
CA LEU A 10 5.00 8.83 1.91
C LEU A 10 4.56 9.19 0.49
N LEU A 11 4.17 8.17 -0.27
CA LEU A 11 3.53 8.30 -1.57
C LEU A 11 2.01 8.44 -1.39
N GLY A 12 1.39 9.36 -2.13
CA GLY A 12 -0.06 9.34 -2.32
C GLY A 12 -0.49 8.25 -3.29
N ILE A 13 -1.78 7.90 -3.29
CA ILE A 13 -2.33 6.87 -4.19
C ILE A 13 -2.16 7.24 -5.66
N GLU A 14 -2.34 8.50 -6.03
CA GLU A 14 -2.19 8.95 -7.43
C GLU A 14 -0.73 8.88 -7.91
N GLU A 15 0.23 9.16 -7.01
CA GLU A 15 1.66 9.00 -7.32
C GLU A 15 2.04 7.53 -7.41
N LEU A 16 1.49 6.69 -6.54
CA LEU A 16 1.69 5.24 -6.60
C LEU A 16 1.20 4.69 -7.94
N LYS A 17 -0.02 5.04 -8.38
CA LYS A 17 -0.55 4.69 -9.70
C LYS A 17 0.38 5.10 -10.84
N ALA A 18 0.92 6.32 -10.78
CA ALA A 18 1.84 6.81 -11.80
C ALA A 18 3.16 6.02 -11.86
N LEU A 19 3.69 5.57 -10.72
CA LEU A 19 4.90 4.75 -10.65
C LEU A 19 4.66 3.31 -11.12
N VAL A 20 3.49 2.74 -10.78
CA VAL A 20 3.06 1.42 -11.28
C VAL A 20 2.90 1.43 -12.79
N ALA A 21 2.21 2.44 -13.35
CA ALA A 21 2.04 2.58 -14.80
C ALA A 21 3.36 2.76 -15.56
N LYS A 22 4.42 3.23 -14.89
CA LYS A 22 5.79 3.32 -15.45
C LYS A 22 6.60 2.04 -15.27
N GLY A 23 6.09 1.05 -14.55
CA GLY A 23 6.82 -0.17 -14.17
C GLY A 23 7.92 0.06 -13.13
N GLU A 24 7.92 1.20 -12.42
CA GLU A 24 8.90 1.50 -11.38
C GLU A 24 8.57 0.80 -10.06
N ILE A 25 7.28 0.47 -9.85
CA ILE A 25 6.78 -0.31 -8.72
C ILE A 25 5.95 -1.47 -9.25
N ASP A 26 6.42 -2.69 -9.00
CA ASP A 26 5.78 -3.94 -9.45
C ASP A 26 5.04 -4.65 -8.30
N THR A 27 5.48 -4.48 -7.07
CA THR A 27 4.95 -5.19 -5.90
C THR A 27 4.62 -4.24 -4.76
N VAL A 28 3.48 -4.45 -4.10
CA VAL A 28 3.08 -3.76 -2.87
C VAL A 28 2.99 -4.75 -1.71
N VAL A 29 3.56 -4.39 -0.55
CA VAL A 29 3.44 -5.15 0.70
C VAL A 29 2.51 -4.41 1.64
N ALA A 30 1.33 -4.96 1.92
CA ALA A 30 0.47 -4.47 2.99
C ALA A 30 0.86 -5.16 4.29
N GLY A 31 1.56 -4.45 5.16
CA GLY A 31 2.01 -4.93 6.47
C GLY A 31 1.20 -4.34 7.62
N PHE A 32 0.88 -5.16 8.61
CA PHE A 32 0.27 -4.75 9.87
C PHE A 32 0.85 -5.56 11.04
N THR A 33 0.57 -5.12 12.26
CA THR A 33 1.06 -5.78 13.47
C THR A 33 0.03 -6.78 13.97
N ASP A 34 0.43 -8.03 14.19
CA ASP A 34 -0.45 -9.06 14.78
C ASP A 34 -0.55 -8.95 16.31
N HIS A 35 -1.32 -9.84 16.94
CA HIS A 35 -1.53 -9.86 18.39
C HIS A 35 -0.24 -10.01 19.22
N TYR A 36 0.83 -10.56 18.63
CA TYR A 36 2.13 -10.74 19.28
C TYR A 36 3.13 -9.62 18.98
N GLY A 37 2.73 -8.57 18.23
CA GLY A 37 3.62 -7.46 17.90
C GLY A 37 4.51 -7.71 16.68
N ARG A 38 4.28 -8.77 15.90
CA ARG A 38 5.06 -9.13 14.71
C ARG A 38 4.52 -8.40 13.49
N LEU A 39 5.41 -7.95 12.61
CA LEU A 39 5.01 -7.42 11.31
C LEU A 39 4.67 -8.60 10.38
N VAL A 40 3.39 -8.73 10.07
CA VAL A 40 2.83 -9.72 9.15
C VAL A 40 2.08 -9.02 8.03
N GLY A 41 1.81 -9.71 6.93
CA GLY A 41 1.05 -9.12 5.84
C GLY A 41 1.14 -9.86 4.52
N LYS A 42 0.54 -9.23 3.51
CA LYS A 42 0.36 -9.83 2.18
C LYS A 42 1.09 -9.02 1.11
N ARG A 43 1.66 -9.75 0.16
CA ARG A 43 2.21 -9.21 -1.09
C ARG A 43 1.13 -9.16 -2.16
N PHE A 44 1.06 -8.04 -2.86
CA PHE A 44 0.17 -7.80 -3.98
C PHE A 44 1.00 -7.45 -5.20
N ASP A 45 0.52 -7.89 -6.35
CA ASP A 45 0.81 -7.23 -7.61
C ASP A 45 0.39 -5.76 -7.52
N ALA A 46 1.23 -4.85 -8.02
CA ALA A 46 1.00 -3.43 -7.83
C ALA A 46 -0.15 -2.88 -8.69
N GLU A 47 -0.43 -3.45 -9.87
CA GLU A 47 -1.59 -3.09 -10.69
C GLU A 47 -2.88 -3.47 -9.96
N LEU A 48 -2.99 -4.73 -9.53
CA LEU A 48 -4.12 -5.19 -8.72
C LEU A 48 -4.32 -4.34 -7.46
N PHE A 49 -3.22 -3.92 -6.82
CA PHE A 49 -3.32 -3.12 -5.61
C PHE A 49 -3.95 -1.76 -5.87
N VAL A 50 -3.53 -1.05 -6.92
CA VAL A 50 -4.02 0.31 -7.21
C VAL A 50 -5.41 0.33 -7.84
N GLU A 51 -5.80 -0.75 -8.52
CA GLU A 51 -7.12 -0.90 -9.16
C GLU A 51 -8.21 -1.28 -8.16
N ASP A 52 -7.95 -2.29 -7.31
CA ASP A 52 -8.99 -2.88 -6.45
C ASP A 52 -8.69 -2.70 -4.96
N VAL A 53 -7.49 -3.06 -4.51
CA VAL A 53 -7.21 -3.22 -3.07
C VAL A 53 -7.18 -1.90 -2.33
N ALA A 54 -6.64 -0.84 -2.93
CA ALA A 54 -6.50 0.46 -2.29
C ALA A 54 -7.85 1.10 -1.91
N SER A 55 -8.92 0.83 -2.66
CA SER A 55 -10.27 1.32 -2.38
C SER A 55 -11.21 0.28 -1.77
N GLY A 56 -11.08 -0.98 -2.17
CA GLY A 56 -11.96 -2.08 -1.76
C GLY A 56 -11.49 -2.83 -0.51
N GLY A 57 -10.24 -2.62 -0.09
CA GLY A 57 -9.60 -3.38 0.97
C GLY A 57 -9.17 -4.78 0.53
N ALA A 58 -8.49 -5.50 1.42
CA ALA A 58 -8.12 -6.89 1.21
C ALA A 58 -8.46 -7.72 2.44
N HIS A 59 -8.83 -8.97 2.21
CA HIS A 59 -8.94 -9.96 3.28
C HIS A 59 -7.54 -10.27 3.83
N ALA A 60 -7.42 -10.16 5.14
CA ALA A 60 -6.23 -10.55 5.90
C ALA A 60 -6.46 -11.87 6.67
N CYS A 61 -7.34 -12.74 6.16
CA CYS A 61 -7.58 -14.04 6.78
C CYS A 61 -6.29 -14.86 6.72
N ASP A 62 -5.93 -15.45 7.88
CA ASP A 62 -4.73 -16.27 8.13
C ASP A 62 -3.39 -15.52 8.37
N TYR A 63 -3.38 -14.44 9.19
CA TYR A 63 -2.15 -13.80 9.69
C TYR A 63 -2.16 -13.55 11.20
#